data_AF-A0A1N7K6V8-F1
#
_entry.id   AF-A0A1N7K6V8-F1
#
_cell.length_a   1.000
_cell.length_b   1.000
_cell.length_c   1.000
_cell.angle_alpha   90.00
_cell.angle_beta   90.00
_cell.angle_gamma   90.00
#
_symmetry.space_group_name_H-M   'P 1'
#
loop_
_entity.id
_entity.type
_entity.pdbx_description
1 polymer ?
#
loop_
_entity_poly.entity_id
_entity_poly.type
_entity_poly.pdbx_seq_one_letter_code
_entity_poly.pdbx_strand_id
1 'polypeptide(L)' 'MKEFVGYCAACEAEIHCRDGFLDGIIADDKTLFCFQCGKNK' A
#
# COMPACT_ATOMS: atom_id res chain seq x y z
N MET A 1 -1.49 -15.73 -4.44
CA MET A 1 -2.86 -15.15 -4.31
C MET A 1 -2.73 -13.63 -4.25
N LYS A 2 -3.55 -12.89 -5.02
CA LYS A 2 -3.55 -11.42 -5.03
C LYS A 2 -4.84 -10.94 -4.38
N GLU A 3 -4.73 -10.28 -3.24
CA GLU A 3 -5.86 -9.83 -2.42
C GLU A 3 -5.91 -8.31 -2.45
N PHE A 4 -7.05 -7.73 -2.80
CA PHE A 4 -7.22 -6.28 -2.75
C PHE A 4 -7.27 -5.80 -1.29
N VAL A 5 -6.47 -4.77 -0.98
CA VAL A 5 -6.35 -4.19 0.36
C VAL A 5 -6.97 -2.80 0.42
N GLY A 6 -6.76 -1.98 -0.61
CA GLY A 6 -7.25 -0.61 -0.64
C GLY A 6 -6.53 0.24 -1.69
N TYR A 7 -6.61 1.56 -1.53
CA TYR A 7 -6.01 2.52 -2.44
C TYR A 7 -4.88 3.30 -1.76
N CYS A 8 -3.85 3.67 -2.53
CA CYS A 8 -2.80 4.56 -2.09
C CYS A 8 -3.39 5.93 -1.76
N ALA A 9 -3.11 6.46 -0.57
CA ALA A 9 -3.61 7.77 -0.15
C ALA A 9 -3.05 8.96 -0.98
N ALA A 10 -1.96 8.75 -1.74
CA ALA A 10 -1.31 9.81 -2.52
C ALA A 10 -1.63 9.80 -4.02
N CYS A 11 -1.82 8.61 -4.61
CA CYS A 11 -2.01 8.47 -6.06
C CYS A 11 -3.21 7.61 -6.45
N GLU A 12 -4.00 7.17 -5.47
CA GLU A 12 -5.22 6.37 -5.66
C GLU A 12 -4.99 5.03 -6.39
N ALA A 13 -3.74 4.60 -6.53
CA ALA A 13 -3.41 3.31 -7.10
C ALA A 13 -3.89 2.17 -6.19
N GLU A 14 -4.43 1.11 -6.79
CA GLU A 14 -4.82 -0.10 -6.09
C GLU A 14 -3.60 -0.78 -5.44
N ILE A 15 -3.73 -1.09 -4.15
CA ILE A 15 -2.72 -1.81 -3.38
C ILE A 15 -3.31 -3.17 -3.00
N HIS A 16 -2.46 -4.18 -3.13
CA HIS A 16 -2.83 -5.56 -2.90
C HIS A 16 -1.84 -6.23 -1.96
N CYS A 17 -2.27 -7.30 -1.31
CA CYS A 17 -1.35 -8.29 -0.78
C CYS A 17 -1.07 -9.34 -1.87
N ARG A 18 0.19 -9.71 -2.03
CA ARG A 18 0.60 -10.87 -2.83
C ARG A 18 1.23 -11.90 -1.90
N ASP A 19 0.61 -13.07 -1.83
CA ASP A 19 1.12 -14.22 -1.08
C ASP A 19 1.41 -13.89 0.40
N GLY A 20 0.54 -13.08 1.00
CA GLY A 20 0.64 -12.65 2.40
C GLY A 20 1.50 -11.41 2.64
N PHE A 21 2.11 -10.83 1.60
CA PHE A 21 2.92 -9.61 1.70
C PHE A 21 2.20 -8.42 1.08
N LEU A 22 2.16 -7.30 1.80
CA LEU A 22 1.57 -6.05 1.31
C LEU A 22 2.46 -5.41 0.22
N ASP A 23 1.89 -5.09 -0.94
CA ASP A 23 2.54 -4.30 -1.99
C ASP A 23 2.54 -2.79 -1.68
N GLY A 24 2.86 -2.42 -0.45
CA GLY A 24 2.76 -1.07 0.05
C GLY A 24 3.34 -0.91 1.44
N ILE A 25 3.24 0.30 1.96
CA ILE A 25 3.73 0.71 3.28
C ILE A 25 2.54 1.26 4.05
N ILE A 26 2.42 0.87 5.32
CA ILE A 26 1.50 1.49 6.28
C ILE A 26 2.35 2.41 7.15
N ALA A 27 2.10 3.72 7.06
CA ALA A 27 2.78 4.72 7.90
C ALA A 27 2.29 4.64 9.36
N ASP A 28 2.98 5.31 10.30
CA ASP A 28 2.63 5.31 11.73
C ASP A 28 1.19 5.77 12.02
N ASP A 29 0.66 6.67 11.18
CA ASP A 29 -0.73 7.18 11.24
C ASP A 29 -1.76 6.22 10.62
N LYS A 30 -1.32 5.01 10.23
CA LYS A 30 -2.10 3.97 9.53
C LYS A 30 -2.49 4.34 8.10
N THR A 31 -1.88 5.36 7.51
CA THR A 31 -2.12 5.69 6.11
C THR A 31 -1.45 4.68 5.18
N LEU A 32 -2.21 4.20 4.19
CA LEU A 32 -1.75 3.22 3.20
C LEU A 32 -1.12 3.92 1.99
N PHE A 33 0.13 3.57 1.69
CA PHE A 33 0.87 4.08 0.53
C PHE A 33 1.38 2.94 -0.35
N CYS A 34 1.39 3.15 -1.67
CA CYS A 34 2.12 2.26 -2.58
C CYS A 34 3.63 2.47 -2.39
N PHE A 35 4.47 1.52 -2.79
CA PHE A 35 5.92 1.64 -2.63
C PHE A 35 6.53 2.87 -3.30
N GLN A 36 5.92 3.37 -4.39
CA GLN A 36 6.41 4.58 -5.05
C GLN A 36 6.21 5.82 -4.17
N CYS A 37 5.03 5.97 -3.56
CA CYS A 37 4.70 7.12 -2.71
C CYS A 37 5.26 6.99 -1.28
N GLY A 38 5.44 5.76 -0.79
CA GLY A 38 5.92 5.47 0.57
C GLY A 38 7.43 5.45 0.75
N LYS A 39 8.25 5.69 -0.29
CA LYS A 39 9.73 5.65 -0.20
C LYS A 39 10.34 6.52 0.90
N ASN A 40 9.64 7.57 1.33
CA ASN A 40 10.08 8.54 2.33
C ASN A 40 9.11 8.64 3.54
N LYS A 41 8.28 7.62 3.75
CA LYS A 41 7.32 7.58 4.86
C LYS A 41 7.85 6.71 5.98
#